data_AF-A0A2G9R6L2-F1
#
_entry.id   AF-A0A2G9R6L2-F1
#
_cell.length_a   1.000
_cell.length_b   1.000
_cell.length_c   1.000
_cell.angle_alpha   90.00
_cell.angle_beta   90.00
_cell.angle_gamma   90.00
#
_symmetry.space_group_name_H-M   'P 1'
#
loop_
_entity.id
_entity.type
_entity.pdbx_description
1 polymer ?
#
loop_
_entity_poly.entity_id
_entity_poly.type
_entity_poly.pdbx_seq_one_letter_code
_entity_poly.pdbx_strand_id
1 'polypeptide(L)'
;AQGGSVVKALLLDSSYAVRAVTRDVSKPAAVKLKEAGAEVVAADMNDEKSLKSAFSGAYGAFVVTNFFDHFSKEKEFEQGKRIADICKLQGLKHVVFSGLENVHKLTGGKLKVLHFDGKGEVEEYFRQIKVPMTSTRLAFYFENYLTSCRPKKCPDGKTYQLGADEMANMFRFYHMRPDRNVELTHKLNPDLKTFKQFMVSKKDTFKDL
;
A
#
# COMPACT_ATOMS: atom_id res chain seq x y z
N ALA A 1 -1.85 4.06 -7.53
CA ALA A 1 -2.30 3.20 -6.41
C ALA A 1 -1.76 1.79 -6.61
N GLN A 2 -1.38 1.09 -5.54
CA GLN A 2 -0.72 -0.22 -5.62
C GLN A 2 -1.54 -1.26 -6.39
N GLY A 3 -2.84 -1.36 -6.10
CA GLY A 3 -3.73 -2.37 -6.71
C GLY A 3 -3.75 -2.33 -8.24
N GLY A 4 -3.65 -1.14 -8.85
CA GLY A 4 -3.57 -1.02 -10.31
C GLY A 4 -2.29 -1.63 -10.91
N SER A 5 -1.17 -1.59 -10.19
CA SER A 5 0.07 -2.25 -10.61
C SER A 5 -0.07 -3.77 -10.52
N VAL A 6 -0.68 -4.26 -9.43
CA VAL A 6 -0.90 -5.70 -9.21
C VAL A 6 -1.84 -6.28 -10.26
N VAL A 7 -2.96 -5.61 -10.54
CA VAL A 7 -3.90 -6.05 -11.59
C VAL A 7 -3.20 -6.17 -12.94
N LYS A 8 -2.43 -5.15 -13.34
CA LYS A 8 -1.67 -5.19 -14.60
C LYS A 8 -0.68 -6.34 -14.64
N ALA A 9 0.05 -6.59 -13.56
CA ALA A 9 1.02 -7.67 -13.49
C ALA A 9 0.34 -9.05 -13.59
N LEU A 10 -0.77 -9.26 -12.87
CA LEU A 10 -1.51 -10.51 -12.91
C LEU A 10 -2.18 -10.76 -14.27
N LEU A 11 -2.63 -9.72 -14.96
CA LEU A 11 -3.21 -9.86 -16.31
C LEU A 11 -2.20 -10.27 -17.39
N LEU A 12 -0.89 -10.13 -17.13
CA LEU A 12 0.15 -10.66 -18.02
C LEU A 12 0.31 -12.19 -17.88
N ASP A 13 -0.20 -12.77 -16.80
CA ASP A 13 -0.13 -14.19 -16.51
C ASP A 13 -1.52 -14.81 -16.70
N SER A 14 -1.68 -15.60 -17.75
CA SER A 14 -2.96 -16.24 -18.12
C SER A 14 -3.44 -17.29 -17.12
N SER A 15 -2.65 -17.63 -16.10
CA SER A 15 -3.06 -18.54 -15.03
C SER A 15 -4.05 -17.91 -14.03
N TYR A 16 -4.21 -16.58 -14.02
CA TYR A 16 -5.09 -15.88 -13.10
C TYR A 16 -6.28 -15.20 -13.79
N ALA A 17 -7.49 -15.47 -13.29
CA ALA A 17 -8.62 -14.57 -13.49
C ALA A 17 -8.52 -13.43 -12.47
N VAL A 18 -8.59 -12.18 -12.94
CA VAL A 18 -8.36 -11.00 -12.08
C VAL A 18 -9.66 -10.24 -11.83
N ARG A 19 -10.01 -10.09 -10.55
CA ARG A 19 -11.10 -9.24 -10.08
C ARG A 19 -10.55 -7.98 -9.41
N ALA A 20 -10.81 -6.82 -10.01
CA ALA A 20 -10.49 -5.52 -9.46
C ALA A 20 -11.67 -4.96 -8.65
N VAL A 21 -11.40 -4.58 -7.40
CA VAL A 21 -12.40 -4.04 -6.47
C VAL A 21 -12.27 -2.52 -6.38
N THR A 22 -13.37 -1.80 -6.53
CA THR A 22 -13.45 -0.34 -6.42
C THR A 22 -14.75 0.07 -5.75
N ARG A 23 -14.80 1.26 -5.13
CA ARG A 23 -16.07 1.84 -4.64
C ARG A 23 -16.97 2.33 -5.77
N ASP A 24 -16.36 2.66 -6.91
CA ASP A 24 -17.05 3.23 -8.07
C ASP A 24 -16.47 2.62 -9.35
N VAL A 25 -17.29 1.83 -10.02
CA VAL A 25 -16.94 1.09 -11.25
C VAL A 25 -16.99 1.98 -12.50
N SER A 26 -17.58 3.18 -12.40
CA SER A 26 -17.71 4.11 -13.53
C SER A 26 -16.46 4.98 -13.73
N LYS A 27 -15.56 5.04 -12.74
CA LYS A 27 -14.36 5.88 -12.83
C LYS A 27 -13.47 5.48 -14.01
N PRO A 28 -12.81 6.43 -14.69
CA PRO A 28 -11.94 6.13 -15.83
C PRO A 28 -10.86 5.08 -15.54
N ALA A 29 -10.33 5.07 -14.31
CA ALA A 29 -9.36 4.04 -13.90
C ALA A 29 -9.98 2.63 -13.84
N ALA A 30 -11.23 2.51 -13.36
CA ALA A 30 -11.95 1.24 -13.29
C ALA A 30 -12.32 0.73 -14.68
N VAL A 31 -12.80 1.63 -15.55
CA VAL A 31 -13.09 1.32 -16.96
C VAL A 31 -11.85 0.77 -17.67
N LYS A 32 -10.69 1.41 -17.50
CA LYS A 32 -9.42 0.93 -18.08
C LYS A 32 -9.01 -0.45 -17.58
N LEU A 33 -9.30 -0.81 -16.33
CA LEU A 33 -9.02 -2.16 -15.83
C LEU A 33 -9.96 -3.19 -16.46
N LYS A 34 -11.23 -2.83 -16.66
CA LYS A 34 -12.20 -3.67 -17.37
C LYS A 34 -11.79 -3.91 -18.82
N GLU A 35 -11.40 -2.85 -19.53
CA GLU A 35 -10.90 -2.93 -20.91
C GLU A 35 -9.62 -3.76 -21.03
N ALA A 36 -8.79 -3.79 -19.99
CA ALA A 36 -7.59 -4.61 -19.92
C ALA A 36 -7.89 -6.10 -19.60
N GLY A 37 -9.14 -6.47 -19.36
CA GLY A 37 -9.57 -7.86 -19.13
C GLY A 37 -9.85 -8.25 -17.67
N ALA A 38 -9.80 -7.30 -16.72
CA ALA A 38 -10.21 -7.59 -15.34
C ALA A 38 -11.75 -7.58 -15.19
N GLU A 39 -12.28 -8.47 -14.36
CA GLU A 39 -13.61 -8.29 -13.79
C GLU A 39 -13.58 -7.10 -12.83
N VAL A 40 -14.50 -6.15 -12.95
CA VAL A 40 -14.53 -4.97 -12.06
C VAL A 40 -15.80 -4.99 -11.23
N VAL A 41 -15.64 -5.05 -9.91
CA VAL A 41 -16.76 -5.14 -8.96
C VAL A 41 -16.76 -3.97 -7.97
N ALA A 42 -17.96 -3.62 -7.53
CA ALA A 42 -18.17 -2.60 -6.50
C ALA A 42 -18.04 -3.22 -5.10
N ALA A 43 -17.18 -2.67 -4.24
CA ALA A 43 -17.22 -2.94 -2.80
C ALA A 43 -16.61 -1.79 -1.99
N ASP A 44 -17.04 -1.67 -0.73
CA ASP A 44 -16.50 -0.73 0.24
C ASP A 44 -15.93 -1.48 1.44
N MET A 45 -14.76 -1.06 1.93
CA MET A 45 -14.08 -1.70 3.06
C MET A 45 -14.86 -1.57 4.37
N ASN A 46 -15.84 -0.68 4.43
CA ASN A 46 -16.73 -0.49 5.57
C ASN A 46 -18.05 -1.28 5.44
N ASP A 47 -18.33 -1.90 4.29
CA ASP A 47 -19.51 -2.74 4.06
C ASP A 47 -19.13 -4.22 3.95
N GLU A 48 -19.42 -4.96 5.03
CA GLU A 48 -19.18 -6.39 5.14
C GLU A 48 -19.85 -7.22 4.04
N LYS A 49 -21.08 -6.88 3.64
CA LYS A 49 -21.81 -7.64 2.61
C LYS A 49 -21.13 -7.47 1.25
N SER A 50 -20.73 -6.24 0.92
CA SER A 50 -20.03 -5.96 -0.33
C SER A 50 -18.69 -6.70 -0.41
N LEU A 51 -17.93 -6.75 0.68
CA LEU A 51 -16.66 -7.47 0.76
C LEU A 51 -16.87 -8.99 0.65
N LYS A 52 -17.89 -9.56 1.31
CA LYS A 52 -18.25 -10.97 1.17
C LYS A 52 -18.51 -11.33 -0.30
N SER A 53 -19.29 -10.51 -1.00
CA SER A 53 -19.55 -10.69 -2.43
C SER A 53 -18.27 -10.58 -3.26
N ALA A 54 -17.43 -9.59 -3.00
CA ALA A 54 -16.19 -9.38 -3.75
C ALA A 54 -15.18 -10.53 -3.59
N PHE A 55 -15.09 -11.13 -2.40
CA PHE A 55 -14.18 -12.24 -2.13
C PHE A 55 -14.77 -13.63 -2.46
N SER A 56 -16.06 -13.72 -2.79
CA SER A 56 -16.69 -14.99 -3.12
C SER A 56 -16.01 -15.67 -4.33
N GLY A 57 -15.61 -16.93 -4.14
CA GLY A 57 -14.92 -17.74 -5.15
C GLY A 57 -13.47 -17.36 -5.43
N ALA A 58 -12.88 -16.40 -4.71
CA ALA A 58 -11.50 -16.00 -4.91
C ALA A 58 -10.52 -17.02 -4.28
N TYR A 59 -9.49 -17.43 -5.03
CA TYR A 59 -8.39 -18.22 -4.47
C TYR A 59 -7.56 -17.42 -3.47
N GLY A 60 -7.24 -16.17 -3.83
CA GLY A 60 -6.45 -15.27 -3.00
C GLY A 60 -6.74 -13.81 -3.32
N ALA A 61 -6.19 -12.91 -2.51
CA ALA A 61 -6.41 -11.48 -2.64
C ALA A 61 -5.14 -10.67 -2.38
N PHE A 62 -4.93 -9.64 -3.20
CA PHE A 62 -4.06 -8.53 -2.82
C PHE A 62 -4.90 -7.45 -2.12
N VAL A 63 -4.52 -7.09 -0.90
CA VAL A 63 -5.28 -6.15 -0.05
C VAL A 63 -4.39 -4.96 0.30
N VAL A 64 -4.92 -3.76 0.07
CA VAL A 64 -4.30 -2.49 0.48
C VAL A 64 -5.36 -1.60 1.09
N THR A 65 -5.12 -1.04 2.27
CA THR A 65 -5.95 -0.02 2.92
C THR A 65 -5.30 1.36 2.79
N ASN A 66 -6.11 2.43 2.80
CA ASN A 66 -5.61 3.79 2.63
C ASN A 66 -5.91 4.69 3.83
N PHE A 67 -4.97 4.75 4.77
CA PHE A 67 -4.97 5.68 5.90
C PHE A 67 -5.33 7.11 5.51
N PHE A 68 -4.79 7.61 4.40
CA PHE A 68 -4.94 9.02 3.99
C PHE A 68 -6.36 9.38 3.52
N ASP A 69 -7.26 8.41 3.32
CA ASP A 69 -8.67 8.70 3.04
C ASP A 69 -9.40 9.26 4.28
N HIS A 70 -8.88 9.03 5.49
CA HIS A 70 -9.59 9.36 6.74
C HIS A 70 -8.70 9.73 7.93
N PHE A 71 -7.38 9.63 7.82
CA PHE A 71 -6.40 10.02 8.83
C PHE A 71 -6.65 9.41 10.22
N SER A 72 -7.12 8.15 10.26
CA SER A 72 -7.44 7.45 11.51
C SER A 72 -6.86 6.04 11.50
N LYS A 73 -5.99 5.75 12.46
CA LYS A 73 -5.38 4.43 12.62
C LYS A 73 -6.44 3.40 12.96
N GLU A 74 -7.36 3.76 13.84
CA GLU A 74 -8.44 2.92 14.35
C GLU A 74 -9.37 2.51 13.20
N LYS A 75 -9.77 3.46 12.35
CA LYS A 75 -10.60 3.16 11.19
C LYS A 75 -9.89 2.27 10.17
N GLU A 76 -8.60 2.50 9.93
CA GLU A 76 -7.81 1.64 9.03
C GLU A 76 -7.67 0.23 9.61
N PHE A 77 -7.44 0.11 10.91
CA PHE A 77 -7.39 -1.16 11.61
C PHE A 77 -8.72 -1.91 11.48
N GLU A 78 -9.86 -1.26 11.73
CA GLU A 78 -11.18 -1.86 11.58
C GLU A 78 -11.47 -2.34 10.15
N GLN A 79 -11.01 -1.61 9.13
CA GLN A 79 -11.09 -2.06 7.73
C GLN A 79 -10.24 -3.31 7.50
N GLY A 80 -8.98 -3.30 7.93
CA GLY A 80 -8.08 -4.44 7.78
C GLY A 80 -8.56 -5.68 8.54
N LYS A 81 -9.04 -5.50 9.77
CA LYS A 81 -9.64 -6.54 10.61
C LYS A 81 -10.85 -7.17 9.92
N ARG A 82 -11.79 -6.36 9.43
CA ARG A 82 -12.96 -6.84 8.70
C ARG A 82 -12.57 -7.63 7.46
N ILE A 83 -11.59 -7.15 6.69
CA ILE A 83 -11.09 -7.87 5.51
C ILE A 83 -10.49 -9.22 5.93
N ALA A 84 -9.67 -9.27 6.98
CA ALA A 84 -9.09 -10.51 7.48
C ALA A 84 -10.17 -11.53 7.90
N ASP A 85 -11.19 -11.07 8.63
CA ASP A 85 -12.33 -11.89 9.05
C ASP A 85 -13.09 -12.46 7.85
N ILE A 86 -13.34 -11.65 6.82
CA ILE A 86 -14.04 -12.09 5.60
C ILE A 86 -13.17 -13.01 4.74
N CYS A 87 -11.87 -12.75 4.61
CA CYS A 87 -10.95 -13.65 3.91
C CYS A 87 -10.95 -15.04 4.57
N LYS A 88 -10.97 -15.08 5.91
CA LYS A 88 -11.09 -16.33 6.67
C LYS A 88 -12.42 -17.03 6.40
N LEU A 89 -13.53 -16.28 6.49
CA LEU A 89 -14.87 -16.81 6.27
C LEU A 89 -15.06 -17.39 4.87
N GLN A 90 -14.52 -16.71 3.85
CA GLN A 90 -14.56 -17.14 2.45
C GLN A 90 -13.54 -18.24 2.12
N GLY A 91 -12.69 -18.61 3.07
CA GLY A 91 -11.72 -19.70 2.91
C GLY A 91 -10.61 -19.40 1.90
N LEU A 92 -10.21 -18.13 1.76
CA LEU A 92 -9.12 -17.73 0.86
C LEU A 92 -7.84 -18.51 1.21
N LYS A 93 -7.16 -19.00 0.17
CA LYS A 93 -5.95 -19.82 0.29
C LYS A 93 -4.70 -18.99 0.55
N HIS A 94 -4.68 -17.74 0.08
CA HIS A 94 -3.58 -16.82 0.35
C HIS A 94 -4.00 -15.35 0.25
N VAL A 95 -3.51 -14.52 1.15
CA VAL A 95 -3.68 -13.07 1.11
C VAL A 95 -2.31 -12.40 1.01
N VAL A 96 -2.12 -11.50 0.05
CA VAL A 96 -0.99 -10.59 0.03
C VAL A 96 -1.46 -9.25 0.59
N PHE A 97 -1.04 -8.92 1.80
CA PHE A 97 -1.43 -7.66 2.44
C PHE A 97 -0.31 -6.62 2.28
N SER A 98 -0.65 -5.45 1.75
CA SER A 98 0.23 -4.28 1.77
C SER A 98 0.30 -3.72 3.20
N GLY A 99 1.08 -4.38 4.04
CA GLY A 99 1.32 -4.00 5.43
C GLY A 99 2.45 -3.00 5.58
N LEU A 100 2.68 -2.60 6.83
CA LEU A 100 3.81 -1.81 7.32
C LEU A 100 4.07 -2.22 8.77
N GLU A 101 5.24 -1.86 9.28
CA GLU A 101 5.67 -2.24 10.63
C GLU A 101 4.81 -1.58 11.73
N ASN A 102 4.62 -2.25 12.87
CA ASN A 102 4.10 -1.57 14.07
C ASN A 102 5.25 -0.79 14.74
N VAL A 103 5.50 0.43 14.28
CA VAL A 103 6.61 1.29 14.71
C VAL A 103 6.52 1.59 16.20
N HIS A 104 5.31 1.90 16.69
CA HIS A 104 5.09 2.19 18.10
C HIS A 104 5.53 1.01 18.99
N LYS A 105 5.10 -0.20 18.65
CA LYS A 105 5.49 -1.42 19.37
C LYS A 105 6.97 -1.72 19.24
N LEU A 106 7.53 -1.69 18.02
CA LEU A 106 8.94 -2.02 17.76
C LEU A 106 9.92 -1.05 18.42
N THR A 107 9.52 0.20 18.62
CA THR A 107 10.38 1.22 19.24
C THR A 107 10.15 1.37 20.74
N GLY A 108 9.30 0.53 21.36
CA GLY A 108 8.94 0.66 22.78
C GLY A 108 8.27 1.99 23.09
N GLY A 109 7.47 2.52 22.16
CA GLY A 109 6.75 3.78 22.28
C GLY A 109 7.52 5.05 21.94
N LYS A 110 8.80 4.95 21.58
CA LYS A 110 9.65 6.13 21.26
C LYS A 110 9.23 6.87 20.00
N LEU A 111 8.76 6.14 18.99
CA LEU A 111 8.23 6.71 17.75
C LEU A 111 6.77 6.30 17.58
N LYS A 112 6.03 7.13 16.84
CA LYS A 112 4.65 6.86 16.45
C LYS A 112 4.47 7.29 15.01
N VAL A 113 3.94 6.38 14.19
CA VAL A 113 3.72 6.58 12.77
C VAL A 113 2.38 5.92 12.45
N LEU A 114 1.30 6.70 12.48
CA LEU A 114 -0.07 6.15 12.55
C LEU A 114 -0.42 5.30 11.32
N HIS A 115 -0.02 5.75 10.13
CA HIS A 115 -0.23 5.02 8.88
C HIS A 115 0.63 3.73 8.75
N PHE A 116 1.61 3.52 9.64
CA PHE A 116 2.37 2.28 9.78
C PHE A 116 1.74 1.40 10.85
N ASP A 117 1.54 1.97 12.04
CA ASP A 117 1.11 1.27 13.24
C ASP A 117 -0.19 0.50 13.03
N GLY A 118 -1.19 1.11 12.40
CA GLY A 118 -2.47 0.46 12.11
C GLY A 118 -2.32 -0.75 11.18
N LYS A 119 -1.43 -0.67 10.18
CA LYS A 119 -1.14 -1.82 9.29
C LYS A 119 -0.39 -2.91 10.02
N GLY A 120 0.54 -2.56 10.90
CA GLY A 120 1.26 -3.52 11.73
C GLY A 120 0.31 -4.29 12.67
N GLU A 121 -0.67 -3.60 13.26
CA GLU A 121 -1.75 -4.22 14.04
C GLU A 121 -2.61 -5.16 13.19
N VAL A 122 -2.95 -4.77 11.96
CA VAL A 122 -3.68 -5.65 11.01
C VAL A 122 -2.87 -6.90 10.65
N GLU A 123 -1.56 -6.76 10.38
CA GLU A 123 -0.71 -7.91 10.10
C GLU A 123 -0.68 -8.91 11.27
N GLU A 124 -0.59 -8.40 12.51
CA GLU A 124 -0.65 -9.22 13.72
C GLU A 124 -1.99 -9.94 13.83
N TYR A 125 -3.08 -9.26 13.51
CA TYR A 125 -4.41 -9.85 13.52
C TYR A 125 -4.58 -10.97 12.49
N PHE A 126 -4.11 -10.79 11.24
CA PHE A 126 -4.10 -11.84 10.21
C PHE A 126 -3.39 -13.11 10.72
N ARG A 127 -2.23 -12.95 11.37
CA ARG A 127 -1.48 -14.06 11.98
C ARG A 127 -2.26 -14.70 13.13
N GLN A 128 -2.85 -13.91 14.02
CA GLN A 128 -3.62 -14.38 15.17
C GLN A 128 -4.80 -15.25 14.75
N ILE A 129 -5.56 -14.84 13.73
CA ILE A 129 -6.72 -15.59 13.24
C ILE A 129 -6.34 -16.72 12.27
N LYS A 130 -5.05 -16.92 11.99
CA LYS A 130 -4.49 -17.99 11.15
C LYS A 130 -4.97 -17.95 9.70
N VAL A 131 -5.10 -16.75 9.12
CA VAL A 131 -5.29 -16.62 7.65
C VAL A 131 -3.91 -16.68 6.98
N PRO A 132 -3.71 -17.53 5.95
CA PRO A 132 -2.44 -17.58 5.23
C PRO A 132 -2.18 -16.23 4.55
N MET A 133 -1.18 -15.49 5.05
CA MET A 133 -0.93 -14.11 4.62
C MET A 133 0.57 -13.86 4.46
N THR A 134 0.93 -13.25 3.33
CA THR A 134 2.24 -12.64 3.11
C THR A 134 2.09 -11.12 3.16
N SER A 135 2.90 -10.45 3.97
CA SER A 135 2.92 -9.00 3.99
C SER A 135 4.01 -8.44 3.08
N THR A 136 3.63 -7.54 2.19
CA THR A 136 4.58 -6.73 1.42
C THR A 136 4.64 -5.33 2.04
N ARG A 137 5.79 -4.97 2.63
CA ARG A 137 6.01 -3.68 3.26
C ARG A 137 6.75 -2.74 2.33
N LEU A 138 6.02 -1.84 1.69
CA LEU A 138 6.62 -0.95 0.70
C LEU A 138 7.44 0.16 1.37
N ALA A 139 8.45 0.64 0.65
CA ALA A 139 9.23 1.81 1.05
C ALA A 139 8.54 3.11 0.61
N PHE A 140 9.15 4.24 0.95
CA PHE A 140 8.73 5.54 0.47
C PHE A 140 8.77 5.58 -1.07
N TYR A 141 7.65 5.87 -1.71
CA TYR A 141 7.58 5.97 -3.17
C TYR A 141 8.34 7.18 -3.68
N PHE A 142 9.06 7.02 -4.77
CA PHE A 142 9.71 8.15 -5.42
C PHE A 142 8.68 9.15 -5.98
N GLU A 143 7.52 8.67 -6.38
CA GLU A 143 6.37 9.47 -6.82
C GLU A 143 5.85 10.43 -5.75
N ASN A 144 6.15 10.20 -4.46
CA ASN A 144 5.78 11.13 -3.39
C ASN A 144 6.49 12.49 -3.57
N TYR A 145 7.70 12.53 -4.14
CA TYR A 145 8.39 13.77 -4.48
C TYR A 145 7.71 14.56 -5.61
N LEU A 146 6.81 13.94 -6.37
CA LEU A 146 6.03 14.60 -7.40
C LEU A 146 4.70 15.16 -6.86
N THR A 147 4.32 14.79 -5.64
CA THR A 147 2.99 15.03 -5.07
C THR A 147 3.08 15.58 -3.65
N SER A 148 2.73 14.80 -2.63
CA SER A 148 2.58 15.24 -1.23
C SER A 148 3.89 15.69 -0.58
N CYS A 149 5.02 15.18 -1.03
CA CYS A 149 6.35 15.49 -0.52
C CYS A 149 7.21 16.24 -1.54
N ARG A 150 6.57 16.96 -2.48
CA ARG A 150 7.30 17.84 -3.40
C ARG A 150 8.12 18.86 -2.60
N PRO A 151 9.44 18.99 -2.84
CA PRO A 151 10.27 19.95 -2.13
C PRO A 151 9.72 21.37 -2.26
N LYS A 152 9.71 22.11 -1.16
CA LYS A 152 9.34 23.53 -1.14
C LYS A 152 10.46 24.33 -0.51
N LYS A 153 10.91 25.39 -1.18
CA LYS A 153 11.96 26.27 -0.68
C LYS A 153 11.44 27.01 0.57
N CYS A 154 12.21 26.97 1.64
CA CYS A 154 11.91 27.68 2.88
C CYS A 154 12.18 29.19 2.71
N PRO A 155 11.62 30.05 3.58
CA PRO A 155 11.85 31.51 3.53
C PRO A 155 13.33 31.92 3.66
N ASP A 156 14.17 31.07 4.22
CA ASP A 156 15.62 31.29 4.32
C ASP A 156 16.36 31.21 2.97
N GLY A 157 15.69 30.73 1.92
CA GLY A 157 16.25 30.52 0.59
C GLY A 157 17.33 29.45 0.49
N LYS A 158 17.64 28.75 1.60
CA LYS A 158 18.75 27.79 1.72
C LYS A 158 18.27 26.36 2.01
N THR A 159 17.11 26.20 2.63
CA THR A 159 16.56 24.88 2.97
C THR A 159 15.30 24.56 2.19
N TYR A 160 14.99 23.26 2.11
CA TYR A 160 13.76 22.77 1.52
C TYR A 160 13.01 21.96 2.57
N GLN A 161 11.70 22.19 2.65
CA GLN A 161 10.81 21.39 3.47
C GLN A 161 10.30 20.19 2.65
N LEU A 162 10.38 19.00 3.26
CA LEU A 162 9.90 17.74 2.70
C LEU A 162 8.83 17.14 3.63
N GLY A 163 7.55 17.30 3.27
CA GLY A 163 6.43 16.68 3.97
C GLY A 163 6.16 17.23 5.38
N ALA A 164 5.43 16.44 6.18
CA ALA A 164 4.95 16.77 7.53
C ALA A 164 5.68 15.95 8.61
N ASP A 165 5.46 16.27 9.89
CA ASP A 165 6.12 15.65 11.06
C ASP A 165 5.99 14.11 11.09
N GLU A 166 4.85 13.56 10.66
CA GLU A 166 4.65 12.11 10.60
C GLU A 166 5.65 11.43 9.64
N MET A 167 6.01 12.07 8.52
CA MET A 167 7.04 11.58 7.60
C MET A 167 8.42 11.63 8.25
N ALA A 168 8.70 12.64 9.08
CA ALA A 168 9.96 12.70 9.82
C ALA A 168 10.13 11.51 10.77
N ASN A 169 9.06 11.10 11.48
CA ASN A 169 9.09 9.89 12.31
C ASN A 169 9.28 8.61 11.49
N MET A 170 8.64 8.50 10.32
CA MET A 170 8.89 7.39 9.39
C MET A 170 10.36 7.34 8.95
N PHE A 171 10.94 8.47 8.55
CA PHE A 171 12.36 8.52 8.18
C PHE A 171 13.27 8.18 9.37
N ARG A 172 12.97 8.67 10.58
CA ARG A 172 13.71 8.27 11.80
C ARG A 172 13.65 6.76 12.03
N PHE A 173 12.48 6.14 11.84
CA PHE A 173 12.34 4.69 11.92
C PHE A 173 13.18 3.97 10.86
N TYR A 174 13.19 4.44 9.60
CA TYR A 174 14.05 3.86 8.56
C TYR A 174 15.55 3.96 8.88
N HIS A 175 16.00 5.01 9.57
CA HIS A 175 17.39 5.13 10.03
C HIS A 175 17.74 4.10 11.12
N MET A 176 16.74 3.51 11.79
CA MET A 176 16.93 2.37 12.69
C MET A 176 17.15 1.04 11.95
N ARG A 177 17.20 1.06 10.60
CA ARG A 177 17.45 -0.09 9.73
C ARG A 177 16.49 -1.26 10.03
N PRO A 178 15.16 -1.05 9.88
CA PRO A 178 14.22 -2.16 9.97
C PRO A 178 14.58 -3.24 8.94
N ASP A 179 14.21 -4.48 9.23
CA ASP A 179 14.49 -5.62 8.35
C ASP A 179 13.87 -5.42 6.96
N ARG A 180 14.71 -5.00 6.01
CA ARG A 180 14.37 -4.70 4.61
C ARG A 180 15.54 -5.10 3.73
N ASN A 181 15.24 -5.85 2.67
CA ASN A 181 16.26 -6.41 1.79
C ASN A 181 16.18 -5.79 0.39
N VAL A 182 17.01 -4.77 0.15
CA VAL A 182 17.09 -4.07 -1.14
C VAL A 182 17.64 -4.98 -2.23
N GLU A 183 18.62 -5.82 -1.93
CA GLU A 183 19.20 -6.76 -2.89
C GLU A 183 18.18 -7.79 -3.35
N LEU A 184 17.43 -8.38 -2.41
CA LEU A 184 16.33 -9.30 -2.73
C LEU A 184 15.25 -8.60 -3.57
N THR A 185 14.95 -7.34 -3.27
CA THR A 185 13.97 -6.56 -4.04
C THR A 185 14.41 -6.41 -5.50
N HIS A 186 15.67 -6.05 -5.74
CA HIS A 186 16.24 -5.98 -7.10
C HIS A 186 16.36 -7.34 -7.76
N LYS A 187 16.64 -8.42 -7.00
CA LYS A 187 16.64 -9.78 -7.53
C LYS A 187 15.25 -10.22 -7.99
N LEU A 188 14.21 -9.88 -7.23
CA LEU A 188 12.81 -10.20 -7.57
C LEU A 188 12.23 -9.29 -8.66
N ASN A 189 12.76 -8.07 -8.80
CA ASN A 189 12.37 -7.13 -9.85
C ASN A 189 13.60 -6.42 -10.43
N PRO A 190 14.30 -7.05 -11.40
CA PRO A 190 15.51 -6.50 -12.01
C PRO A 190 15.30 -5.17 -12.73
N ASP A 191 14.07 -4.92 -13.21
CA ASP A 191 13.71 -3.69 -13.91
C ASP A 191 13.41 -2.52 -12.95
N LEU A 192 13.51 -2.74 -11.64
CA LEU A 192 13.26 -1.71 -10.64
C LEU A 192 14.29 -0.57 -10.77
N LYS A 193 13.77 0.64 -11.03
CA LYS A 193 14.59 1.84 -11.13
C LYS A 193 15.20 2.21 -9.78
N THR A 194 16.47 2.58 -9.80
CA THR A 194 17.12 3.26 -8.70
C THR A 194 16.57 4.68 -8.53
N PHE A 195 16.75 5.28 -7.35
CA PHE A 195 16.36 6.68 -7.12
C PHE A 195 17.03 7.64 -8.12
N LYS A 196 18.31 7.40 -8.45
CA LYS A 196 19.04 8.20 -9.45
C LYS A 196 18.38 8.12 -10.82
N GLN A 197 18.03 6.92 -11.28
CA GLN A 197 17.33 6.73 -12.56
C GLN A 197 15.95 7.40 -12.57
N PHE A 198 15.20 7.31 -11.47
CA PHE A 198 13.94 8.02 -11.32
C PHE A 198 14.14 9.53 -11.45
N MET A 199 15.09 10.12 -10.72
CA MET A 199 15.36 11.56 -10.75
C MET A 199 15.80 12.04 -12.14
N VAL A 200 16.65 11.29 -12.83
CA VAL A 200 17.03 11.59 -14.22
C VAL A 200 15.80 11.60 -15.13
N SER A 201 14.92 10.60 -15.01
CA SER A 201 13.70 10.51 -15.82
C SER A 201 12.64 11.58 -15.51
N LYS A 202 12.78 12.30 -14.39
CA LYS A 202 11.86 13.33 -13.91
C LYS A 202 12.51 14.71 -13.79
N LYS A 203 13.71 14.90 -14.36
CA LYS A 203 14.50 16.14 -14.22
C LYS A 203 13.69 17.39 -14.57
N ASP A 204 12.89 17.33 -15.63
CA ASP A 204 12.06 18.45 -16.07
C ASP A 204 10.99 18.87 -15.05
N THR A 205 10.48 17.93 -14.26
CA THR A 205 9.47 18.20 -13.23
C THR A 205 10.00 19.05 -12.07
N PHE A 206 11.32 19.12 -11.92
CA PHE A 206 12.01 19.78 -10.81
C PHE A 206 12.82 21.01 -11.23
N LYS A 207 12.69 21.49 -12.48
CA LYS A 207 13.46 22.64 -12.99
C LYS A 207 13.21 23.95 -12.22
N ASP A 208 12.06 24.06 -11.58
CA ASP A 208 11.62 25.28 -10.89
C ASP A 208 11.92 25.26 -9.38
N LEU A 209 12.65 24.24 -8.90
CA LEU A 209 13.10 24.13 -7.50
C LEU A 209 14.46 24.79 -7.29
#